data_AF-A0AAV5VYE6-F1
#
_entry.id   AF-A0AAV5VYE6-F1
#
_cell.length_a   1.000
_cell.length_b   1.000
_cell.length_c   1.000
_cell.angle_alpha   90.00
_cell.angle_beta   90.00
_cell.angle_gamma   90.00
#
_symmetry.space_group_name_H-M   'P 1'
#
loop_
_entity.id
_entity.type
_entity.pdbx_description
1 polymer ?
#
loop_
_entity_poly.entity_id
_entity_poly.type
_entity_poly.pdbx_seq_one_letter_code
_entity_poly.pdbx_strand_id
1 'polypeptide(L)'
;MRAVRGLSKWLRLMMSVNCCILLFYPVFCYAVLKSGVVHRNFRLQLCAAASTYSSGIIGRFFLCYFQVTGPSDRATLWYEFSKCFSICAFAIERSIATVYWSWYEEGSSSTLVVSRTQTTNKIPNDGWFIHLLSVGAIGVIGFLVLYRWNVAMFNRAKAGAQIGEYSVSRSFQIKENVQVLQFMGTLLKCWLLFSALTFSTYGFFA
;
A
#
# COMPACT_ATOMS: atom_id res chain seq x y z
N MET A 1 26.37 -11.68 28.84
CA MET A 1 26.50 -12.56 27.65
C MET A 1 25.30 -13.49 27.33
N ARG A 2 24.39 -13.84 28.26
CA ARG A 2 23.22 -14.70 27.92
C ARG A 2 22.13 -14.01 27.06
N ALA A 3 21.95 -12.69 27.21
CA ALA A 3 20.96 -11.92 26.43
C ALA A 3 21.21 -11.95 24.90
N VAL A 4 22.48 -12.02 24.48
CA VAL A 4 22.87 -12.03 23.06
C VAL A 4 22.40 -13.29 22.32
N ARG A 5 22.31 -14.44 23.02
CA ARG A 5 21.88 -15.71 22.37
C ARG A 5 20.38 -15.77 22.10
N GLY A 6 19.56 -15.14 22.94
CA GLY A 6 18.10 -15.10 22.75
C GLY A 6 17.70 -14.24 21.54
N LEU A 7 18.37 -13.09 21.39
CA LEU A 7 18.15 -12.15 20.28
C LEU A 7 18.40 -12.79 18.91
N SER A 8 19.40 -13.66 18.81
CA SER A 8 19.78 -14.37 17.58
C SER A 8 18.71 -15.36 17.08
N LYS A 9 17.92 -15.99 17.96
CA LYS A 9 16.84 -16.91 17.53
C LYS A 9 15.67 -16.14 16.91
N TRP A 10 15.27 -15.04 17.54
CA TRP A 10 14.19 -14.18 17.04
C TRP A 10 14.52 -13.53 15.70
N LEU A 11 15.74 -13.03 15.54
CA LEU A 11 16.18 -12.45 14.27
C LEU A 11 16.12 -13.49 13.14
N ARG A 12 16.58 -14.71 13.39
CA ARG A 12 16.51 -15.81 12.40
C ARG A 12 15.08 -16.15 11.99
N LEU A 13 14.15 -16.17 12.96
CA LEU A 13 12.73 -16.38 12.66
C LEU A 13 12.17 -15.27 11.77
N MET A 14 12.43 -14.00 12.12
CA MET A 14 11.97 -12.85 11.34
C MET A 14 12.53 -12.86 9.91
N MET A 15 13.82 -13.19 9.75
CA MET A 15 14.43 -13.32 8.43
C MET A 15 13.81 -14.47 7.62
N SER A 16 13.53 -15.60 8.27
CA SER A 16 12.88 -16.74 7.60
C SER A 16 11.47 -16.37 7.12
N VAL A 17 10.67 -15.69 7.96
CA VAL A 17 9.33 -15.22 7.59
C VAL A 17 9.39 -14.22 6.42
N ASN A 18 10.32 -13.26 6.47
CA ASN A 18 10.54 -12.30 5.38
C ASN A 18 10.91 -12.97 4.06
N CYS A 19 11.80 -13.98 4.09
CA CYS A 19 12.12 -14.78 2.91
C CYS A 19 10.89 -15.52 2.36
N CYS A 20 10.08 -16.14 3.22
CA CYS A 20 8.85 -16.81 2.79
C CYS A 20 7.87 -15.84 2.12
N ILE A 21 7.73 -14.62 2.65
CA ILE A 21 6.88 -13.58 2.04
C ILE A 21 7.40 -13.18 0.65
N LEU A 22 8.71 -12.96 0.51
CA LEU A 22 9.33 -12.62 -0.77
C LEU A 22 9.18 -13.74 -1.81
N LEU A 23 9.28 -15.00 -1.39
CA LEU A 23 9.06 -16.15 -2.27
C LEU A 23 7.58 -16.32 -2.66
N PHE A 24 6.66 -15.93 -1.79
CA PHE A 24 5.22 -15.97 -2.06
C PHE A 24 4.74 -14.83 -2.98
N TYR A 25 5.42 -13.69 -2.98
CA TYR A 25 5.08 -12.51 -3.79
C TYR A 25 4.77 -12.81 -5.28
N PRO A 26 5.62 -13.51 -6.06
CA PRO A 26 5.33 -13.79 -7.47
C PRO A 26 4.08 -14.67 -7.64
N VAL A 27 3.88 -15.63 -6.75
CA VAL A 27 2.70 -16.51 -6.75
C VAL A 27 1.44 -15.70 -6.48
N PHE A 28 1.49 -14.80 -5.49
CA PHE A 28 0.41 -13.88 -5.18
C PHE A 28 0.04 -12.99 -6.37
N CYS A 29 1.03 -12.31 -6.99
CA CYS A 29 0.78 -11.45 -8.14
C CYS A 29 0.21 -12.22 -9.34
N TYR A 30 0.72 -13.42 -9.60
CA TYR A 30 0.19 -14.29 -10.64
C TYR A 30 -1.29 -14.64 -10.38
N ALA A 31 -1.63 -15.07 -9.16
CA ALA A 31 -3.00 -15.40 -8.77
C ALA A 31 -3.94 -14.20 -8.89
N VAL A 32 -3.51 -13.02 -8.43
CA VAL A 32 -4.28 -11.77 -8.53
C VAL A 32 -4.52 -11.40 -9.99
N LEU A 33 -3.48 -11.42 -10.83
CA LEU A 33 -3.61 -11.09 -12.25
C LEU A 33 -4.51 -12.08 -13.00
N LYS A 34 -4.49 -13.37 -12.64
CA LYS A 34 -5.36 -14.39 -13.21
C LYS A 34 -6.80 -14.36 -12.69
N SER A 35 -7.09 -13.64 -11.61
CA SER A 35 -8.47 -13.51 -11.12
C SER A 35 -9.34 -12.75 -12.15
N GLY A 36 -10.37 -13.41 -12.68
CA GLY A 36 -11.28 -12.81 -13.67
C GLY A 36 -12.39 -11.96 -13.05
N VAL A 37 -12.65 -12.15 -11.75
CA VAL A 37 -13.75 -11.50 -11.02
C VAL A 37 -13.47 -10.03 -10.72
N VAL A 38 -12.20 -9.62 -10.77
CA VAL A 38 -11.76 -8.34 -10.22
C VAL A 38 -11.26 -7.40 -11.33
N HIS A 39 -11.61 -6.12 -11.23
CA HIS A 39 -11.23 -5.13 -12.23
C HIS A 39 -9.70 -5.09 -12.48
N ARG A 40 -9.28 -4.93 -13.73
CA ARG A 40 -7.86 -4.99 -14.14
C ARG A 40 -6.98 -4.01 -13.37
N ASN A 41 -7.42 -2.75 -13.24
CA ASN A 41 -6.64 -1.74 -12.52
C ASN A 41 -6.47 -2.09 -11.05
N PHE A 42 -7.49 -2.67 -10.42
CA PHE A 42 -7.37 -3.10 -9.03
C PHE A 42 -6.38 -4.25 -8.86
N ARG A 43 -6.36 -5.20 -9.79
CA ARG A 43 -5.35 -6.27 -9.82
C ARG A 43 -3.93 -5.71 -9.93
N LEU A 44 -3.72 -4.75 -10.82
CA LEU A 44 -2.43 -4.07 -10.98
C LEU A 44 -2.01 -3.32 -9.71
N GLN A 45 -2.95 -2.63 -9.07
CA GLN A 45 -2.71 -1.93 -7.81
C GLN A 45 -2.36 -2.88 -6.66
N LEU A 46 -3.05 -4.01 -6.53
CA LEU A 46 -2.72 -5.04 -5.53
C LEU A 46 -1.30 -5.58 -5.74
N CYS A 47 -0.94 -5.85 -7.00
CA CYS A 47 0.40 -6.27 -7.34
C CYS A 47 1.43 -5.19 -6.98
N ALA A 48 1.17 -3.93 -7.36
CA ALA A 48 2.05 -2.81 -7.03
C ALA A 48 2.21 -2.62 -5.51
N ALA A 49 1.14 -2.72 -4.74
CA ALA A 49 1.19 -2.66 -3.28
C ALA A 49 2.05 -3.79 -2.70
N ALA A 50 1.88 -5.03 -3.21
CA ALA A 50 2.72 -6.16 -2.83
C ALA A 50 4.19 -5.98 -3.23
N SER A 51 4.48 -5.36 -4.38
CA SER A 51 5.84 -5.00 -4.82
C SER A 51 6.48 -3.98 -3.89
N THR A 52 5.73 -2.95 -3.48
CA THR A 52 6.17 -1.94 -2.52
C THR A 52 6.52 -2.59 -1.18
N TYR A 53 5.64 -3.47 -0.67
CA TYR A 53 5.89 -4.19 0.58
C TYR A 53 7.13 -5.10 0.49
N SER A 54 7.26 -5.83 -0.61
CA SER A 54 8.42 -6.69 -0.88
C SER A 54 9.72 -5.88 -0.95
N SER A 55 9.69 -4.71 -1.59
CA SER A 55 10.84 -3.78 -1.60
C SER A 55 11.22 -3.33 -0.19
N GLY A 56 10.23 -3.03 0.66
CA GLY A 56 10.48 -2.69 2.07
C GLY A 56 11.15 -3.84 2.85
N ILE A 57 10.76 -5.08 2.60
CA ILE A 57 11.43 -6.26 3.20
C ILE A 57 12.88 -6.36 2.71
N ILE A 58 13.13 -6.21 1.41
CA ILE A 58 14.48 -6.23 0.83
C ILE A 58 15.34 -5.12 1.46
N GLY A 59 14.80 -3.91 1.61
CA GLY A 59 15.47 -2.80 2.30
C GLY A 59 15.88 -3.14 3.73
N ARG A 60 15.07 -3.90 4.47
CA ARG A 60 15.44 -4.38 5.83
C ARG A 60 16.60 -5.36 5.80
N PHE A 61 16.67 -6.26 4.80
CA PHE A 61 17.83 -7.14 4.63
C PHE A 61 19.11 -6.34 4.39
N PHE A 62 19.05 -5.29 3.56
CA PHE A 62 20.18 -4.39 3.35
C PHE A 62 20.58 -3.66 4.64
N LEU A 63 19.62 -3.12 5.40
CA LEU A 63 19.90 -2.49 6.69
C LEU A 63 20.58 -3.45 7.68
N CYS A 64 20.07 -4.67 7.81
CA CYS A 64 20.68 -5.67 8.68
C CYS A 64 22.08 -6.08 8.19
N TYR A 65 22.27 -6.23 6.88
CA TYR A 65 23.58 -6.50 6.29
C TYR A 65 24.57 -5.39 6.67
N PHE A 66 24.21 -4.12 6.48
CA PHE A 66 25.07 -2.99 6.82
C PHE A 66 25.34 -2.84 8.32
N GLN A 67 24.36 -3.14 9.17
CA GLN A 67 24.59 -3.19 10.62
C GLN A 67 25.66 -4.23 11.00
N VAL A 68 25.78 -5.32 10.25
CA VAL A 68 26.78 -6.38 10.48
C VAL A 68 28.13 -6.05 9.83
N THR A 69 28.14 -5.51 8.62
CA THR A 69 29.38 -5.27 7.87
C THR A 69 30.05 -3.94 8.16
N GLY A 70 29.40 -3.01 8.86
CA GLY A 70 29.90 -1.67 9.15
C GLY A 70 29.41 -0.60 8.16
N PRO A 71 29.87 0.65 8.31
CA PRO A 71 29.28 1.81 7.66
C PRO A 71 29.30 1.69 6.12
N SER A 72 28.12 1.76 5.52
CA SER A 72 27.94 1.89 4.07
C SER A 72 27.64 3.32 3.68
N ASP A 73 27.96 3.66 2.44
CA ASP A 73 27.62 4.91 1.77
C ASP A 73 26.13 5.23 1.93
N ARG A 74 25.83 6.43 2.43
CA ARG A 74 24.47 6.94 2.70
C ARG A 74 23.57 6.92 1.46
N ALA A 75 24.16 6.87 0.26
CA ALA A 75 23.46 6.86 -1.02
C ALA A 75 22.57 5.62 -1.24
N THR A 76 22.94 4.46 -0.70
CA THR A 76 22.17 3.21 -0.92
C THR A 76 20.88 3.17 -0.10
N LEU A 77 20.87 3.80 1.07
CA LEU A 77 19.68 3.94 1.93
C LEU A 77 18.60 4.81 1.26
N TRP A 78 19.02 5.81 0.48
CA TRP A 78 18.16 6.75 -0.22
C TRP A 78 17.30 6.09 -1.31
N TYR A 79 17.83 5.08 -2.00
CA TYR A 79 17.15 4.46 -3.14
C TYR A 79 15.96 3.59 -2.74
N GLU A 80 16.02 2.91 -1.59
CA GLU A 80 14.93 2.04 -1.13
C GLU A 80 13.76 2.80 -0.48
N PHE A 81 14.01 3.95 0.15
CA PHE A 81 12.96 4.75 0.80
C PHE A 81 12.08 5.55 -0.18
N SER A 82 12.58 5.84 -1.39
CA SER A 82 11.82 6.51 -2.46
C SER A 82 10.55 5.76 -2.90
N LYS A 83 10.37 4.49 -2.52
CA LYS A 83 9.23 3.66 -2.93
C LYS A 83 7.98 3.81 -2.05
N CYS A 84 8.03 4.56 -0.94
CA CYS A 84 6.90 4.76 -0.02
C CYS A 84 5.72 5.57 -0.60
N PHE A 85 5.86 6.20 -1.76
CA PHE A 85 4.80 7.01 -2.41
C PHE A 85 3.58 6.20 -2.90
N SER A 86 3.65 4.87 -2.89
CA SER A 86 2.63 4.00 -3.49
C SER A 86 1.25 4.07 -2.80
N ILE A 87 1.17 4.40 -1.50
CA ILE A 87 -0.12 4.40 -0.77
C ILE A 87 -0.96 5.65 -1.11
N CYS A 88 -0.33 6.83 -1.16
CA CYS A 88 -1.04 8.06 -1.54
C CYS A 88 -1.44 8.03 -3.00
N ALA A 89 -0.58 7.48 -3.85
CA ALA A 89 -0.88 7.21 -5.25
C ALA A 89 -2.17 6.37 -5.39
N PHE A 90 -2.27 5.29 -4.63
CA PHE A 90 -3.43 4.41 -4.60
C PHE A 90 -4.71 5.16 -4.17
N ALA A 91 -4.66 5.95 -3.09
CA ALA A 91 -5.81 6.69 -2.58
C ALA A 91 -6.33 7.73 -3.58
N ILE A 92 -5.43 8.44 -4.25
CA ILE A 92 -5.79 9.41 -5.30
C ILE A 92 -6.44 8.68 -6.47
N GLU A 93 -5.87 7.58 -6.93
CA GLU A 93 -6.43 6.82 -8.06
C GLU A 93 -7.84 6.29 -7.74
N ARG A 94 -8.07 5.76 -6.53
CA ARG A 94 -9.41 5.32 -6.11
C ARG A 94 -10.40 6.49 -6.01
N SER A 95 -9.94 7.67 -5.60
CA SER A 95 -10.77 8.88 -5.56
C SER A 95 -11.19 9.30 -6.98
N ILE A 96 -10.25 9.28 -7.92
CA ILE A 96 -10.52 9.56 -9.34
C ILE A 96 -11.50 8.53 -9.92
N ALA A 97 -11.29 7.24 -9.66
CA ALA A 97 -12.20 6.18 -10.12
C ALA A 97 -13.63 6.32 -9.56
N THR A 98 -13.77 6.89 -8.35
CA THR A 98 -15.08 7.12 -7.72
C THR A 98 -15.81 8.32 -8.36
N VAL A 99 -15.07 9.40 -8.68
CA VAL A 99 -15.65 10.64 -9.22
C VAL A 99 -15.85 10.56 -10.73
N TYR A 100 -14.88 10.02 -11.45
CA TYR A 100 -14.82 9.95 -12.92
C TYR A 100 -15.00 8.51 -13.42
N TRP A 101 -16.01 7.82 -12.91
CA TRP A 101 -16.21 6.40 -13.13
C TRP A 101 -16.38 6.01 -14.61
N SER A 102 -17.06 6.85 -15.41
CA SER A 102 -17.30 6.58 -16.84
C SER A 102 -15.99 6.59 -17.63
N TRP A 103 -15.16 7.62 -17.44
CA TRP A 103 -13.82 7.71 -18.01
C TRP A 103 -12.90 6.58 -17.53
N TYR A 104 -13.09 6.12 -16.30
CA TYR A 104 -12.29 5.03 -15.73
C TYR A 104 -12.64 3.66 -16.32
N GLU A 105 -13.91 3.41 -16.66
CA GLU A 105 -14.37 2.18 -17.32
C GLU A 105 -13.91 2.06 -18.77
N GLU A 106 -13.76 3.18 -19.48
CA GLU A 106 -13.29 3.20 -20.86
C GLU A 106 -11.86 2.63 -21.02
N GLY A 107 -11.12 2.51 -19.90
CA GLY A 107 -9.80 1.85 -19.90
C GLY A 107 -8.78 2.54 -20.80
N SER A 108 -8.97 3.84 -21.07
CA SER A 108 -8.12 4.60 -21.98
C SER A 108 -6.68 4.64 -21.46
N SER A 109 -5.69 4.63 -22.36
CA SER A 109 -4.27 4.70 -22.02
C SER A 109 -3.89 5.92 -21.16
N SER A 110 -4.74 6.96 -21.13
CA SER A 110 -4.59 8.12 -20.24
C SER A 110 -4.73 7.79 -18.74
N THR A 111 -5.47 6.74 -18.36
CA THR A 111 -5.54 6.27 -16.95
C THR A 111 -4.18 5.75 -16.45
N LEU A 112 -3.32 5.21 -17.33
CA LEU A 112 -1.97 4.74 -16.96
C LEU A 112 -1.00 5.90 -16.68
N VAL A 113 -1.24 7.07 -17.27
CA VAL A 113 -0.36 8.24 -17.11
C VAL A 113 -0.45 8.81 -15.70
N VAL A 114 -1.65 8.79 -15.09
CA VAL A 114 -1.88 9.26 -13.70
C VAL A 114 -1.07 8.45 -12.68
N SER A 115 -0.87 7.15 -12.94
CA SER A 115 -0.04 6.29 -12.09
C SER A 115 1.46 6.60 -12.20
N ARG A 116 1.92 7.08 -13.38
CA ARG A 116 3.33 7.30 -13.69
C ARG A 116 3.87 8.64 -13.20
N THR A 117 3.04 9.67 -13.15
CA THR A 117 3.45 11.04 -12.73
C THR A 117 3.71 11.16 -11.23
N GLN A 118 3.23 10.22 -10.42
CA GLN A 118 3.35 10.28 -8.96
C GLN A 118 4.72 9.83 -8.42
N THR A 119 5.59 9.25 -9.26
CA THR A 119 6.90 8.70 -8.83
C THR A 119 8.11 9.63 -9.00
N THR A 120 7.97 10.85 -9.56
CA THR A 120 9.15 11.64 -10.01
C THR A 120 9.55 12.82 -9.12
N ASN A 121 8.86 13.09 -8.01
CA ASN A 121 9.21 14.24 -7.17
C ASN A 121 10.43 13.95 -6.29
N LYS A 122 11.55 14.63 -6.57
CA LYS A 122 12.75 14.65 -5.71
C LYS A 122 12.49 15.55 -4.51
N ILE A 123 12.71 15.02 -3.31
CA ILE A 123 12.49 15.75 -2.05
C ILE A 123 13.85 16.02 -1.39
N PRO A 124 14.10 17.26 -0.92
CA PRO A 124 15.33 17.59 -0.21
C PRO A 124 15.51 16.78 1.08
N ASN A 125 16.77 16.51 1.41
CA ASN A 125 17.18 15.50 2.40
C ASN A 125 16.82 15.83 3.85
N ASP A 126 16.56 17.08 4.20
CA ASP A 126 16.39 17.48 5.61
C ASP A 126 14.94 17.39 6.11
N GLY A 127 13.97 17.38 5.18
CA GLY A 127 12.54 17.34 5.49
C GLY A 127 11.90 15.96 5.32
N TRP A 128 12.68 14.94 4.94
CA TRP A 128 12.14 13.67 4.44
C TRP A 128 11.27 12.93 5.45
N PHE A 129 11.64 12.95 6.75
CA PHE A 129 10.90 12.25 7.79
C PHE A 129 9.55 12.92 8.06
N ILE A 130 9.55 14.26 8.16
CA ILE A 130 8.32 15.05 8.30
C ILE A 130 7.44 14.89 7.06
N HIS A 131 8.06 14.88 5.87
CA HIS A 131 7.35 14.63 4.62
C HIS A 131 6.72 13.22 4.59
N LEU A 132 7.45 12.19 4.98
CA LEU A 132 6.94 10.82 5.01
C LEU A 132 5.80 10.66 6.02
N LEU A 133 5.93 11.24 7.22
CA LEU A 133 4.88 11.25 8.23
C LEU A 133 3.63 11.99 7.75
N SER A 134 3.80 13.15 7.14
CA SER A 134 2.68 13.95 6.61
C SER A 134 1.99 13.25 5.44
N VAL A 135 2.74 12.67 4.51
CA VAL A 135 2.20 11.83 3.42
C VAL A 135 1.44 10.64 3.98
N GLY A 136 2.00 9.93 4.96
CA GLY A 136 1.32 8.83 5.63
C GLY A 136 0.02 9.26 6.32
N ALA A 137 0.07 10.35 7.09
CA ALA A 137 -1.11 10.89 7.77
C ALA A 137 -2.20 11.34 6.80
N ILE A 138 -1.84 12.09 5.74
CA ILE A 138 -2.75 12.51 4.68
C ILE A 138 -3.35 11.28 3.97
N GLY A 139 -2.54 10.27 3.69
CA GLY A 139 -3.00 9.02 3.08
C GLY A 139 -4.03 8.28 3.93
N VAL A 140 -3.79 8.15 5.24
CA VAL A 140 -4.74 7.52 6.18
C VAL A 140 -6.02 8.33 6.29
N ILE A 141 -5.94 9.65 6.44
CA ILE A 141 -7.11 10.54 6.51
C ILE A 141 -7.93 10.45 5.21
N GLY A 142 -7.27 10.58 4.06
CA GLY A 142 -7.89 10.47 2.74
C GLY A 142 -8.60 9.13 2.54
N PHE A 143 -7.95 8.03 2.95
CA PHE A 143 -8.55 6.70 2.92
C PHE A 143 -9.82 6.61 3.80
N LEU A 144 -9.78 7.12 5.03
CA LEU A 144 -10.93 7.11 5.93
C LEU A 144 -12.09 7.96 5.42
N VAL A 145 -11.80 9.14 4.88
CA VAL A 145 -12.80 10.02 4.25
C VAL A 145 -13.43 9.32 3.06
N LEU A 146 -12.62 8.76 2.16
CA LEU A 146 -13.09 8.05 0.97
C LEU A 146 -13.93 6.83 1.35
N TYR A 147 -13.53 6.07 2.36
CA TYR A 147 -14.29 4.94 2.88
C TYR A 147 -15.65 5.37 3.43
N ARG A 148 -15.68 6.38 4.30
CA ARG A 148 -16.93 6.91 4.85
C ARG A 148 -17.86 7.43 3.75
N TRP A 149 -17.31 8.11 2.75
CA TRP A 149 -18.09 8.61 1.63
C TRP A 149 -18.68 7.47 0.78
N ASN A 150 -17.89 6.46 0.42
CA ASN A 150 -18.38 5.30 -0.34
C ASN A 150 -19.48 4.53 0.43
N VAL A 151 -19.30 4.33 1.74
CA VAL A 151 -20.33 3.70 2.60
C VAL A 151 -21.60 4.56 2.66
N ALA A 152 -21.47 5.88 2.80
CA ALA A 152 -22.62 6.79 2.80
C ALA A 152 -23.38 6.74 1.47
N MET A 153 -22.68 6.73 0.33
CA MET A 153 -23.29 6.58 -0.99
C MET A 153 -24.00 5.23 -1.14
N PHE A 154 -23.37 4.15 -0.68
CA PHE A 154 -23.98 2.82 -0.69
C PHE A 154 -25.26 2.74 0.14
N ASN A 155 -25.26 3.35 1.32
CA ASN A 155 -26.45 3.40 2.18
C ASN A 155 -27.57 4.25 1.57
N ARG A 156 -27.24 5.37 0.92
CA ARG A 156 -28.21 6.19 0.17
C ARG A 156 -28.83 5.40 -1.00
N ALA A 157 -28.01 4.66 -1.75
CA ALA A 157 -28.49 3.82 -2.84
C ALA A 157 -29.43 2.70 -2.36
N LYS A 158 -29.26 2.21 -1.12
CA LYS A 158 -30.17 1.23 -0.49
C LYS A 158 -31.49 1.82 0.01
N ALA A 159 -31.51 3.09 0.39
CA ALA A 159 -32.66 3.73 1.03
C ALA A 159 -33.84 4.01 0.08
N GLY A 160 -33.71 3.69 -1.21
CA GLY A 160 -34.74 3.88 -2.22
C GLY A 160 -34.19 4.67 -3.39
N ALA A 161 -34.10 4.01 -4.55
CA ALA A 161 -33.63 4.66 -5.75
C ALA A 161 -34.75 5.53 -6.35
N GLN A 162 -34.53 6.83 -6.49
CA GLN A 162 -35.37 7.65 -7.36
C GLN A 162 -35.20 7.14 -8.79
N ILE A 163 -36.31 6.78 -9.43
CA ILE A 163 -36.36 6.05 -10.71
C ILE A 163 -35.59 6.75 -11.85
N GLY A 164 -35.34 8.06 -11.73
CA GLY A 164 -34.61 8.85 -12.73
C GLY A 164 -33.07 8.83 -12.64
N GLU A 165 -32.48 8.50 -11.49
CA GLU A 165 -31.00 8.57 -11.29
C GLU A 165 -30.35 7.20 -11.08
N TYR A 166 -31.13 6.12 -11.11
CA TYR A 166 -30.61 4.79 -10.85
C TYR A 166 -29.88 4.24 -12.07
N SER A 167 -28.57 4.04 -11.92
CA SER A 167 -27.78 3.24 -12.84
C SER A 167 -27.31 1.97 -12.13
N VAL A 168 -27.64 0.81 -12.73
CA VAL A 168 -27.19 -0.51 -12.27
C VAL A 168 -25.67 -0.56 -12.18
N SER A 169 -24.95 -0.02 -13.18
CA SER A 169 -23.48 -0.01 -13.20
C SER A 169 -22.90 0.80 -12.05
N ARG A 170 -23.44 1.99 -11.78
CA ARG A 170 -23.00 2.85 -10.67
C ARG A 170 -23.18 2.16 -9.31
N SER A 171 -24.31 1.48 -9.10
CA SER A 171 -24.56 0.74 -7.85
C SER A 171 -23.61 -0.44 -7.66
N PHE A 172 -23.25 -1.12 -8.76
CA PHE A 172 -22.28 -2.22 -8.75
C PHE A 172 -20.88 -1.73 -8.41
N GLN A 173 -20.42 -0.64 -9.04
CA GLN A 173 -19.12 -0.04 -8.76
C GLN A 173 -18.98 0.47 -7.33
N ILE A 174 -20.01 1.13 -6.79
CA ILE A 174 -19.99 1.60 -5.39
C ILE A 174 -19.85 0.40 -4.44
N LYS A 175 -20.59 -0.69 -4.71
CA LYS A 175 -20.49 -1.91 -3.91
C LYS A 175 -19.10 -2.54 -3.98
N GLU A 176 -18.53 -2.64 -5.18
CA GLU A 176 -17.17 -3.15 -5.39
C GLU A 176 -16.13 -2.27 -4.66
N ASN A 177 -16.21 -0.95 -4.80
CA ASN A 177 -15.33 -0.01 -4.12
C ASN A 177 -15.42 -0.14 -2.58
N VAL A 178 -16.61 -0.31 -2.01
CA VAL A 178 -16.76 -0.52 -0.56
C VAL A 178 -16.08 -1.83 -0.13
N GLN A 179 -16.29 -2.93 -0.84
CA GLN A 179 -15.65 -4.22 -0.54
C GLN A 179 -14.12 -4.14 -0.64
N VAL A 180 -13.63 -3.47 -1.68
CA VAL A 180 -12.22 -3.19 -1.89
C VAL A 180 -11.64 -2.38 -0.73
N LEU A 181 -12.30 -1.29 -0.33
CA LEU A 181 -11.82 -0.46 0.77
C LEU A 181 -11.87 -1.20 2.10
N GLN A 182 -12.84 -2.09 2.34
CA GLN A 182 -12.84 -2.96 3.52
C GLN A 182 -11.64 -3.91 3.54
N PHE A 183 -11.35 -4.55 2.40
CA PHE A 183 -10.20 -5.43 2.27
C PHE A 183 -8.88 -4.67 2.49
N MET A 184 -8.71 -3.52 1.83
CA MET A 184 -7.56 -2.64 2.02
C MET A 184 -7.43 -2.14 3.46
N GLY A 185 -8.54 -1.84 4.13
CA GLY A 185 -8.55 -1.46 5.54
C GLY A 185 -8.06 -2.58 6.46
N THR A 186 -8.40 -3.84 6.16
CA THR A 186 -7.88 -5.00 6.88
C THR A 186 -6.38 -5.17 6.65
N LEU A 187 -5.92 -5.06 5.40
CA LEU A 187 -4.49 -5.11 5.08
C LEU A 187 -3.71 -3.99 5.78
N LEU A 188 -4.25 -2.76 5.77
CA LEU A 188 -3.63 -1.61 6.44
C LEU A 188 -3.49 -1.85 7.95
N LYS A 189 -4.51 -2.42 8.60
CA LYS A 189 -4.43 -2.79 10.03
C LYS A 189 -3.33 -3.80 10.31
N CYS A 190 -3.26 -4.87 9.51
CA CYS A 190 -2.18 -5.86 9.63
C CYS A 190 -0.81 -5.20 9.42
N TRP A 191 -0.68 -4.35 8.41
CA TRP A 191 0.55 -3.63 8.11
C TRP A 191 0.97 -2.69 9.25
N LEU A 192 0.03 -1.91 9.82
CA LEU A 192 0.29 -1.04 10.97
C LEU A 192 0.75 -1.84 12.18
N LEU A 193 0.10 -2.97 12.46
CA LEU A 193 0.50 -3.88 13.56
C LEU A 193 1.93 -4.40 13.35
N PHE A 194 2.25 -4.93 12.17
CA PHE A 194 3.60 -5.41 11.86
C PHE A 194 4.65 -4.30 11.88
N SER A 195 4.28 -3.09 11.45
CA SER A 195 5.16 -1.92 11.48
C SER A 195 5.43 -1.45 12.91
N ALA A 196 4.41 -1.41 13.77
CA ALA A 196 4.56 -1.11 15.19
C ALA A 196 5.42 -2.15 15.91
N LEU A 197 5.21 -3.44 15.64
CA LEU A 197 6.05 -4.53 16.17
C LEU A 197 7.49 -4.41 15.67
N THR A 198 7.69 -4.06 14.41
CA THR A 198 9.03 -3.80 13.88
C THR A 198 9.66 -2.62 14.62
N PHE A 199 8.97 -1.49 14.70
CA PHE A 199 9.49 -0.30 15.37
C PHE A 199 9.85 -0.56 16.84
N SER A 200 9.01 -1.28 17.59
CA SER A 200 9.31 -1.63 18.97
C SER A 200 10.52 -2.55 19.10
N THR A 201 10.69 -3.50 18.17
CA THR A 201 11.87 -4.39 18.19
C THR A 201 13.16 -3.70 17.80
N TYR A 202 13.17 -2.81 16.81
CA TYR A 202 14.41 -2.15 16.35
C TYR A 202 14.70 -0.85 17.08
N GLY A 203 13.68 -0.06 17.42
CA GLY A 203 13.82 1.20 18.15
C GLY A 203 14.28 1.03 19.59
N PHE A 204 14.17 -0.18 20.17
CA PHE A 204 14.72 -0.48 21.48
C PHE A 204 16.25 -0.70 21.47
N PHE A 205 16.85 -0.92 20.30
CA PHE A 205 18.29 -1.19 20.16
C PHE A 205 19.07 -0.06 19.46
N ALA A 206 18.39 1.02 19.06
CA ALA A 206 19.00 2.24 18.56
C ALA A 206 19.12 3.27 19.69
#